data_AF-A0A3C0NQI1-F1
#
_entry.id   AF-A0A3C0NQI1-F1
#
_cell.length_a   1.000
_cell.length_b   1.000
_cell.length_c   1.000
_cell.angle_alpha   90.00
_cell.angle_beta   90.00
_cell.angle_gamma   90.00
#
_symmetry.space_group_name_H-M   'P 1'
#
loop_
_entity.id
_entity.type
_entity.pdbx_description
1 polymer ?
#
loop_
_entity_poly.entity_id
_entity_poly.type
_entity_poly.pdbx_seq_one_letter_code
_entity_poly.pdbx_strand_id
1 'polypeptide(L)'
;MKLNSIILALALSATGNSAMADSATTLTGLPGSVNYGNSFSVLSGQATSSTVTPLLNSTFNVTDYFYDDYTFTIPVGTLSSVTSSITLGSSAGLTNLQARLYTGSAHLTGSAPVVSGAGWGTVATTPILPGVIDVTTVVLNPTSVLAAGTYTLQIRGKVSGALSGAYSGVLNVTAVPEPSTYGMLLSGMALVGFMARRRKV
;
A
#
# COMPACT_ATOMS: atom_id res chain seq x y z
N MET A 1 -22.55 -11.29 62.45
CA MET A 1 -22.65 -10.22 61.44
C MET A 1 -21.62 -10.50 60.38
N LYS A 2 -22.06 -10.84 59.16
CA LYS A 2 -21.20 -11.22 58.02
C LYS A 2 -21.13 -10.03 57.06
N LEU A 3 -19.94 -9.56 56.72
CA LEU A 3 -19.72 -8.81 55.49
C LEU A 3 -18.46 -9.37 54.80
N ASN A 4 -18.69 -10.10 53.71
CA ASN A 4 -17.66 -10.50 52.77
C ASN A 4 -17.39 -9.32 51.84
N SER A 5 -16.17 -8.77 51.88
CA SER A 5 -15.73 -7.75 50.93
C SER A 5 -15.36 -8.39 49.59
N ILE A 6 -16.24 -8.28 48.61
CA ILE A 6 -15.97 -8.62 47.21
C ILE A 6 -15.16 -7.46 46.62
N ILE A 7 -13.87 -7.67 46.35
CA ILE A 7 -13.07 -6.75 45.53
C ILE A 7 -13.33 -7.11 44.06
N LEU A 8 -14.14 -6.29 43.39
CA LEU A 8 -14.35 -6.36 41.96
C LEU A 8 -13.20 -5.60 41.27
N ALA A 9 -12.20 -6.33 40.79
CA ALA A 9 -11.15 -5.76 39.96
C ALA A 9 -11.72 -5.46 38.56
N LEU A 10 -12.03 -4.19 38.30
CA LEU A 10 -12.37 -3.70 36.97
C LEU A 10 -11.06 -3.65 36.15
N ALA A 11 -10.82 -4.68 35.34
CA ALA A 11 -9.78 -4.63 34.31
C ALA A 11 -10.22 -3.62 33.25
N LEU A 12 -9.79 -2.36 33.39
CA LEU A 12 -9.91 -1.35 32.35
C LEU A 12 -8.85 -1.68 31.29
N SER A 13 -9.15 -2.62 30.40
CA SER A 13 -8.42 -2.73 29.14
C SER A 13 -8.72 -1.46 28.36
N ALA A 14 -7.76 -0.54 28.29
CA ALA A 14 -7.80 0.55 27.34
C ALA A 14 -7.77 -0.06 25.94
N THR A 15 -8.95 -0.37 25.39
CA THR A 15 -9.12 -0.49 23.96
C THR A 15 -8.83 0.90 23.43
N GLY A 16 -7.60 1.12 22.95
CA GLY A 16 -7.28 2.34 22.22
C GLY A 16 -8.37 2.54 21.17
N ASN A 17 -9.02 3.71 21.21
CA ASN A 17 -9.99 4.14 20.22
C ASN A 17 -9.34 4.06 18.84
N SER A 18 -9.49 2.94 18.14
CA SER A 18 -9.21 2.87 16.72
C SER A 18 -10.50 3.23 16.00
N ALA A 19 -10.84 4.51 15.99
CA ALA A 19 -11.66 4.99 14.88
C ALA A 19 -10.74 4.89 13.65
N MET A 20 -11.21 4.25 12.59
CA MET A 20 -10.40 3.88 11.43
C MET A 20 -11.02 4.59 10.24
N ALA A 21 -10.26 5.45 9.57
CA ALA A 21 -10.66 5.93 8.25
C ALA A 21 -10.20 4.91 7.23
N ASP A 22 -11.16 4.23 6.58
CA ASP A 22 -10.92 3.29 5.50
C ASP A 22 -11.38 3.93 4.18
N SER A 23 -10.48 4.02 3.20
CA SER A 23 -10.81 4.44 1.84
C SER A 23 -10.40 3.35 0.85
N ALA A 24 -11.36 2.80 0.13
CA ALA A 24 -11.10 1.83 -0.94
C ALA A 24 -11.15 2.51 -2.32
N THR A 25 -10.11 2.35 -3.11
CA THR A 25 -10.02 2.89 -4.49
C THR A 25 -9.61 1.79 -5.46
N THR A 26 -10.28 1.72 -6.61
CA THR A 26 -9.90 0.79 -7.69
C THR A 26 -8.95 1.48 -8.66
N LEU A 27 -7.75 0.92 -8.84
CA LEU A 27 -6.78 1.42 -9.81
C LEU A 27 -7.02 0.77 -11.18
N THR A 28 -6.97 1.58 -12.24
CA THR A 28 -7.13 1.12 -13.63
C THR A 28 -5.84 1.37 -14.43
N GLY A 29 -5.60 0.56 -15.48
CA GLY A 29 -4.42 0.72 -16.36
C GLY A 29 -3.21 -0.16 -16.03
N LEU A 30 -3.39 -1.28 -15.34
CA LEU A 30 -2.34 -2.29 -15.15
C LEU A 30 -2.50 -3.47 -16.14
N PRO A 31 -1.42 -4.11 -16.63
CA PRO A 31 -0.01 -3.86 -16.32
C PRO A 31 0.49 -2.51 -16.88
N GLY A 32 1.37 -1.85 -16.13
CA GLY A 32 1.74 -0.45 -16.32
C GLY A 32 2.04 0.24 -14.99
N SER A 33 2.13 1.56 -15.03
CA SER A 33 2.37 2.39 -13.86
C SER A 33 1.16 3.25 -13.56
N VAL A 34 0.70 3.26 -12.31
CA VAL A 34 -0.44 4.05 -11.84
C VAL A 34 -0.02 4.85 -10.60
N ASN A 35 -0.36 6.14 -10.59
CA ASN A 35 -0.16 6.99 -9.42
C ASN A 35 -1.32 6.80 -8.44
N TYR A 36 -1.02 6.85 -7.15
CA TYR A 36 -2.01 6.86 -6.10
C TYR A 36 -1.59 7.84 -5.01
N GLY A 37 -2.54 8.28 -4.19
CA GLY A 37 -2.26 9.20 -3.10
C GLY A 37 -3.52 9.67 -2.40
N ASN A 38 -3.30 10.33 -1.28
CA ASN A 38 -4.35 10.85 -0.42
C ASN A 38 -3.88 12.12 0.27
N SER A 39 -4.78 13.07 0.42
CA SER A 39 -4.57 14.28 1.20
C SER A 39 -5.50 14.32 2.40
N PHE A 40 -4.99 14.82 3.51
CA PHE A 40 -5.68 14.93 4.78
C PHE A 40 -5.73 16.39 5.17
N SER A 41 -6.90 16.90 5.52
CA SER A 41 -7.05 18.21 6.16
C SER A 41 -7.52 18.05 7.59
N VAL A 42 -7.04 18.91 8.48
CA VAL A 42 -7.41 18.88 9.90
C VAL A 42 -8.19 20.13 10.24
N LEU A 43 -9.38 19.96 10.82
CA LEU A 43 -10.19 21.05 11.33
C LEU A 43 -10.75 20.66 12.70
N SER A 44 -10.50 21.52 13.71
CA SER A 44 -11.00 21.34 15.08
C SER A 44 -10.78 19.93 15.66
N GLY A 45 -9.59 19.36 15.45
CA GLY A 45 -9.23 18.03 15.98
C GLY A 45 -9.76 16.82 15.19
N GLN A 46 -10.52 17.06 14.12
CA GLN A 46 -10.95 16.03 13.18
C GLN A 46 -10.13 16.13 11.89
N ALA A 47 -9.64 14.99 11.43
CA ALA A 47 -9.00 14.84 10.13
C ALA A 47 -10.04 14.37 9.10
N THR A 48 -10.01 14.96 7.93
CA THR A 48 -10.79 14.56 6.76
C THR A 48 -9.85 14.16 5.64
N SER A 49 -10.01 12.94 5.15
CA SER A 49 -9.25 12.40 4.01
C SER A 49 -9.95 12.71 2.68
N SER A 50 -9.16 12.82 1.60
CA SER A 50 -9.60 13.01 0.23
C SER A 50 -8.70 12.23 -0.72
N THR A 51 -9.16 11.07 -1.18
CA THR A 51 -8.44 10.23 -2.14
C THR A 51 -8.63 10.76 -3.57
N VAL A 52 -7.59 10.64 -4.41
CA VAL A 52 -7.68 11.12 -5.80
C VAL A 52 -8.48 10.13 -6.66
N THR A 53 -9.63 10.60 -7.14
CA THR A 53 -10.50 10.03 -8.20
C THR A 53 -10.86 8.54 -8.10
N PRO A 54 -12.10 8.19 -7.71
CA PRO A 54 -13.18 9.06 -7.27
C PRO A 54 -12.85 9.76 -5.94
N LEU A 55 -13.36 10.99 -5.75
CA LEU A 55 -13.21 11.70 -4.49
C LEU A 55 -14.10 11.02 -3.45
N LEU A 56 -13.48 10.31 -2.51
CA LEU A 56 -14.12 9.76 -1.32
C LEU A 56 -13.61 10.54 -0.11
N ASN A 57 -14.55 10.95 0.75
CA ASN A 57 -14.23 11.66 1.98
C ASN A 57 -14.55 10.79 3.18
N SER A 58 -13.56 10.62 4.06
CA SER A 58 -13.70 9.96 5.36
C SER A 58 -13.27 10.93 6.46
N THR A 59 -13.98 10.92 7.60
CA THR A 59 -13.68 11.79 8.75
C THR A 59 -13.29 10.93 9.95
N PHE A 60 -12.25 11.33 10.68
CA PHE A 60 -11.67 10.61 11.80
C PHE A 60 -10.97 11.56 12.77
N ASN A 61 -10.54 11.11 13.95
CA ASN A 61 -9.81 11.97 14.87
C ASN A 61 -8.34 12.06 14.47
N VAL A 62 -7.68 13.18 14.72
CA VAL A 62 -6.25 13.37 14.37
C VAL A 62 -5.34 12.29 14.99
N THR A 63 -5.72 11.69 16.12
CA THR A 63 -4.92 10.64 16.76
C THR A 63 -5.08 9.25 16.15
N ASP A 64 -6.06 9.07 15.29
CA ASP A 64 -6.45 7.79 14.73
C ASP A 64 -5.52 7.34 13.61
N TYR A 65 -5.57 6.04 13.31
CA TYR A 65 -4.91 5.48 12.14
C TYR A 65 -5.84 5.56 10.94
N PHE A 66 -5.28 5.92 9.78
CA PHE A 66 -5.94 5.78 8.50
C PHE A 66 -5.42 4.54 7.77
N TYR A 67 -6.28 3.99 6.92
CA TYR A 67 -6.01 2.89 6.02
C TYR A 67 -6.59 3.25 4.66
N ASP A 68 -5.78 3.12 3.63
CA ASP A 68 -6.20 3.34 2.26
C ASP A 68 -5.84 2.10 1.45
N ASP A 69 -6.88 1.45 0.92
CA ASP A 69 -6.79 0.22 0.16
C ASP A 69 -6.95 0.52 -1.34
N TYR A 70 -5.86 0.32 -2.07
CA TYR A 70 -5.84 0.42 -3.52
C TYR A 70 -5.96 -0.98 -4.12
N THR A 71 -7.14 -1.29 -4.64
CA THR A 71 -7.45 -2.58 -5.26
C THR A 71 -7.19 -2.54 -6.75
N PHE A 72 -6.59 -3.60 -7.28
CA PHE A 72 -6.30 -3.71 -8.71
C PHE A 72 -6.18 -5.16 -9.15
N THR A 73 -6.39 -5.41 -10.44
CA THR A 73 -6.29 -6.73 -11.05
C THR A 73 -5.12 -6.75 -12.02
N ILE A 74 -4.32 -7.82 -11.97
CA ILE A 74 -3.19 -8.02 -12.89
C ILE A 74 -3.33 -9.35 -13.63
N PRO A 75 -2.90 -9.45 -14.89
CA PRO A 75 -2.92 -10.71 -15.64
C PRO A 75 -1.83 -11.70 -15.16
N VAL A 76 -0.57 -11.28 -15.10
CA VAL A 76 0.58 -11.94 -14.48
C VAL A 76 1.70 -10.91 -14.49
N GLY A 77 2.52 -10.83 -13.44
CA GLY A 77 3.51 -9.77 -13.40
C GLY A 77 4.38 -9.73 -12.16
N THR A 78 5.40 -8.88 -12.20
CA THR A 78 6.13 -8.47 -11.00
C THR A 78 5.64 -7.08 -10.61
N LEU A 79 5.55 -6.84 -9.30
CA LEU A 79 5.04 -5.59 -8.75
C LEU A 79 6.14 -4.87 -7.97
N SER A 80 6.19 -3.55 -8.10
CA SER A 80 6.95 -2.69 -7.21
C SER A 80 6.13 -1.44 -6.90
N SER A 81 6.25 -0.93 -5.69
CA SER A 81 5.62 0.34 -5.31
C SER A 81 6.52 1.15 -4.39
N VAL A 82 6.43 2.47 -4.53
CA VAL A 82 7.07 3.44 -3.62
C VAL A 82 6.01 4.42 -3.17
N THR A 83 5.86 4.59 -1.86
CA THR A 83 5.00 5.58 -1.22
C THR A 83 5.85 6.57 -0.45
N SER A 84 5.53 7.85 -0.52
CA SER A 84 6.24 8.90 0.20
C SER A 84 5.28 9.87 0.88
N SER A 85 5.65 10.33 2.08
CA SER A 85 5.01 11.44 2.77
C SER A 85 6.03 12.45 3.25
N ILE A 86 5.55 13.68 3.47
CA ILE A 86 6.33 14.76 4.07
C ILE A 86 5.73 15.06 5.43
N THR A 87 6.60 15.24 6.42
CA THR A 87 6.25 15.67 7.77
C THR A 87 6.96 16.97 8.10
N LEU A 88 6.19 17.95 8.55
CA LEU A 88 6.62 19.29 8.93
C LEU A 88 6.69 19.37 10.47
N GLY A 89 7.67 18.70 11.06
CA GLY A 89 7.85 18.64 12.52
C GLY A 89 6.60 18.11 13.23
N SER A 90 6.12 18.82 14.26
CA SER A 90 4.88 18.48 14.97
C SER A 90 3.63 19.19 14.46
N SER A 91 3.74 20.07 13.45
CA SER A 91 2.64 20.93 13.02
C SER A 91 1.79 20.34 11.89
N ALA A 92 2.39 19.53 11.02
CA ALA A 92 1.72 18.86 9.90
C ALA A 92 2.47 17.60 9.48
N GLY A 93 1.76 16.61 8.94
CA GLY A 93 2.40 15.42 8.37
C GLY A 93 1.73 14.10 8.72
N LEU A 94 2.37 13.02 8.28
CA LEU A 94 1.93 11.65 8.54
C LEU A 94 3.06 10.91 9.27
N THR A 95 2.72 10.22 10.35
CA THR A 95 3.65 9.40 11.13
C THR A 95 3.30 7.93 10.96
N ASN A 96 4.28 7.06 11.23
CA ASN A 96 4.11 5.61 11.11
C ASN A 96 3.54 5.19 9.75
N LEU A 97 4.06 5.79 8.67
CA LEU A 97 3.66 5.44 7.31
C LEU A 97 4.17 4.03 7.01
N GLN A 98 3.27 3.16 6.60
CA GLN A 98 3.55 1.77 6.25
C GLN A 98 2.76 1.39 5.01
N ALA A 99 3.29 0.43 4.26
CA ALA A 99 2.63 -0.10 3.08
C ALA A 99 2.74 -1.63 3.10
N ARG A 100 1.70 -2.32 2.64
CA ARG A 100 1.75 -3.78 2.43
C ARG A 100 0.92 -4.20 1.23
N LEU A 101 1.20 -5.40 0.74
CA LEU A 101 0.49 -6.02 -0.37
C LEU A 101 -0.08 -7.37 0.03
N TYR A 102 -1.36 -7.59 -0.25
CA TYR A 102 -2.04 -8.87 -0.02
C TYR A 102 -2.98 -9.22 -1.18
N THR A 103 -3.34 -10.50 -1.26
CA THR A 103 -4.28 -11.02 -2.28
C THR A 103 -5.73 -10.71 -1.92
N GLY A 104 -6.56 -10.45 -2.92
CA GLY A 104 -7.99 -10.16 -2.77
C GLY A 104 -8.28 -8.67 -2.61
N SER A 105 -9.55 -8.34 -2.34
CA SER A 105 -10.08 -6.97 -2.23
C SER A 105 -10.65 -6.64 -0.85
N ALA A 106 -10.58 -7.58 0.10
CA ALA A 106 -11.14 -7.38 1.43
C ALA A 106 -10.23 -6.48 2.27
N HIS A 107 -10.78 -5.45 2.89
CA HIS A 107 -10.06 -4.63 3.85
C HIS A 107 -9.60 -5.45 5.04
N LEU A 108 -8.32 -5.34 5.41
CA LEU A 108 -7.72 -6.04 6.55
C LEU A 108 -7.04 -5.04 7.49
N THR A 109 -7.36 -5.14 8.78
CA THR A 109 -6.76 -4.32 9.86
C THR A 109 -5.75 -5.09 10.70
N GLY A 110 -5.84 -6.42 10.69
CA GLY A 110 -4.98 -7.34 11.43
C GLY A 110 -3.98 -8.10 10.54
N SER A 111 -3.70 -9.34 10.91
CA SER A 111 -2.90 -10.26 10.10
C SER A 111 -3.52 -10.44 8.71
N ALA A 112 -2.72 -10.22 7.67
CA ALA A 112 -3.14 -10.38 6.28
C ALA A 112 -2.40 -11.56 5.63
N PRO A 113 -3.00 -12.23 4.61
CA PRO A 113 -2.28 -13.15 3.75
C PRO A 113 -1.36 -12.35 2.83
N VAL A 114 -0.14 -12.11 3.30
CA VAL A 114 0.88 -11.30 2.62
C VAL A 114 1.35 -12.01 1.36
N VAL A 115 1.46 -11.27 0.25
CA VAL A 115 2.14 -11.78 -0.95
C VAL A 115 3.65 -11.80 -0.70
N SER A 116 4.29 -12.97 -0.84
CA SER A 116 5.75 -13.16 -0.83
C SER A 116 6.51 -12.62 0.41
N GLY A 117 6.07 -13.03 1.62
CA GLY A 117 6.92 -13.10 2.81
C GLY A 117 7.30 -11.78 3.50
N ALA A 118 7.05 -10.62 2.89
CA ALA A 118 7.29 -9.32 3.52
C ALA A 118 5.96 -8.65 3.91
N GLY A 119 5.57 -8.79 5.18
CA GLY A 119 4.29 -8.27 5.67
C GLY A 119 4.12 -6.76 5.59
N TRP A 120 5.23 -6.03 5.50
CA TRP A 120 5.30 -4.57 5.37
C TRP A 120 6.50 -4.20 4.49
N GLY A 121 6.38 -3.07 3.79
CA GLY A 121 7.47 -2.49 3.00
C GLY A 121 8.59 -1.93 3.87
N THR A 122 9.75 -1.72 3.27
CA THR A 122 10.92 -1.12 3.92
C THR A 122 10.69 0.37 4.10
N VAL A 123 10.76 0.86 5.34
CA VAL A 123 10.55 2.28 5.68
C VAL A 123 11.89 2.98 5.86
N ALA A 124 12.06 4.14 5.23
CA ALA A 124 13.20 5.02 5.41
C ALA A 124 12.72 6.45 5.67
N THR A 125 13.14 7.03 6.79
CA THR A 125 12.86 8.42 7.18
C THR A 125 14.13 9.24 7.03
N THR A 126 14.13 10.22 6.12
CA THR A 126 15.26 11.12 5.89
C THR A 126 14.94 12.52 6.39
N PRO A 127 15.63 13.03 7.42
CA PRO A 127 15.49 14.42 7.83
C PRO A 127 16.14 15.34 6.78
N ILE A 128 15.34 16.22 6.18
CA ILE A 128 15.85 17.32 5.34
C ILE A 128 16.33 18.45 6.26
N LEU A 129 15.51 18.76 7.27
CA LEU A 129 15.84 19.69 8.33
C LEU A 129 15.42 19.06 9.67
N PRO A 130 16.37 18.57 10.49
CA PRO A 130 16.06 17.82 11.70
C PRO A 130 15.03 18.51 12.60
N GLY A 131 13.95 17.81 12.91
CA GLY A 131 12.86 18.31 13.77
C GLY A 131 11.90 19.30 13.11
N VAL A 132 12.11 19.63 11.82
CA VAL A 132 11.28 20.57 11.07
C VAL A 132 10.73 19.95 9.79
N ILE A 133 11.56 19.24 9.01
CA ILE A 133 11.14 18.60 7.76
C ILE A 133 11.75 17.22 7.67
N ASP A 134 10.89 16.21 7.64
CA ASP A 134 11.24 14.82 7.42
C ASP A 134 10.49 14.30 6.19
N VAL A 135 11.16 13.46 5.40
CA VAL A 135 10.52 12.70 4.32
C VAL A 135 10.52 11.24 4.72
N THR A 136 9.35 10.63 4.74
CA THR A 136 9.21 9.18 4.96
C THR A 136 8.93 8.53 3.62
N THR A 137 9.73 7.53 3.28
CA THR A 137 9.54 6.71 2.08
C THR A 137 9.33 5.26 2.49
N VAL A 138 8.40 4.59 1.81
CA VAL A 138 8.10 3.16 1.99
C VAL A 138 8.23 2.48 0.64
N VAL A 139 9.11 1.49 0.57
CA VAL A 139 9.36 0.73 -0.66
C VAL A 139 8.82 -0.68 -0.50
N LEU A 140 7.95 -1.08 -1.42
CA LEU A 140 7.44 -2.44 -1.59
C LEU A 140 8.00 -3.02 -2.88
N ASN A 141 8.78 -4.08 -2.78
CA ASN A 141 9.31 -4.78 -3.93
C ASN A 141 9.23 -6.30 -3.72
N PRO A 142 8.02 -6.91 -3.82
CA PRO A 142 7.89 -8.36 -3.75
C PRO A 142 8.78 -9.03 -4.79
N THR A 143 9.63 -9.95 -4.35
CA THR A 143 10.64 -10.61 -5.21
C THR A 143 10.08 -11.77 -6.04
N SER A 144 8.77 -12.01 -5.96
CA SER A 144 8.10 -13.12 -6.64
C SER A 144 7.16 -12.61 -7.72
N VAL A 145 7.06 -13.38 -8.82
CA VAL A 145 6.04 -13.16 -9.84
C VAL A 145 4.66 -13.43 -9.23
N LEU A 146 3.76 -12.47 -9.36
CA LEU A 146 2.38 -12.58 -8.97
C LEU A 146 1.57 -13.26 -10.09
N ALA A 147 0.73 -14.20 -9.68
CA ALA A 147 -0.23 -14.85 -10.57
C ALA A 147 -1.38 -13.90 -10.94
N ALA A 148 -2.14 -14.29 -11.96
CA ALA A 148 -3.38 -13.62 -12.35
C ALA A 148 -4.32 -13.48 -11.15
N GLY A 149 -4.80 -12.28 -10.88
CA GLY A 149 -5.73 -12.07 -9.79
C GLY A 149 -5.85 -10.62 -9.34
N THR A 150 -6.70 -10.45 -8.34
CA THR A 150 -6.92 -9.17 -7.67
C THR A 150 -6.05 -9.08 -6.43
N TYR A 151 -5.43 -7.92 -6.25
CA TYR A 151 -4.53 -7.61 -5.14
C TYR A 151 -4.93 -6.26 -4.54
N THR A 152 -4.58 -6.07 -3.28
CA THR A 152 -4.75 -4.81 -2.57
C THR A 152 -3.41 -4.32 -2.07
N LEU A 153 -3.05 -3.12 -2.52
CA LEU A 153 -1.98 -2.33 -1.92
C LEU A 153 -2.60 -1.48 -0.81
N GLN A 154 -2.26 -1.80 0.43
CA GLN A 154 -2.72 -1.05 1.59
C GLN A 154 -1.63 -0.08 2.04
N ILE A 155 -2.00 1.19 2.15
CA ILE A 155 -1.22 2.23 2.81
C ILE A 155 -1.87 2.51 4.15
N ARG A 156 -1.09 2.60 5.22
CA ARG A 156 -1.58 3.01 6.52
C ARG A 156 -0.63 4.00 7.15
N GLY A 157 -1.17 4.80 8.05
CA GLY A 157 -0.38 5.69 8.87
C GLY A 157 -1.24 6.38 9.90
N LYS A 158 -0.65 7.37 10.55
CA LYS A 158 -1.33 8.22 11.51
C LYS A 158 -1.16 9.66 11.09
N VAL A 159 -2.26 10.40 11.04
CA VAL A 159 -2.19 11.85 10.83
C VAL A 159 -1.52 12.46 12.06
N SER A 160 -0.53 13.33 11.84
CA SER A 160 0.23 13.95 12.91
C SER A 160 0.28 15.46 12.66
N GLY A 161 -0.09 16.24 13.67
CA GLY A 161 -0.12 17.70 13.58
C GLY A 161 -1.51 18.29 13.45
N ALA A 162 -1.58 19.61 13.61
CA ALA A 162 -2.82 20.38 13.64
C ALA A 162 -3.23 20.91 12.26
N LEU A 163 -2.33 20.84 11.29
CA LEU A 163 -2.45 21.34 9.94
C LEU A 163 -2.25 20.13 9.00
N SER A 164 -2.88 20.12 7.85
CA SER A 164 -2.98 19.02 6.86
C SER A 164 -1.74 18.13 6.62
N GLY A 165 -1.94 16.89 6.14
CA GLY A 165 -0.87 15.97 5.72
C GLY A 165 -1.20 15.27 4.40
N ALA A 166 -0.23 14.66 3.73
CA ALA A 166 -0.47 13.92 2.49
C ALA A 166 0.58 12.83 2.26
N TYR A 167 0.19 11.81 1.51
CA TYR A 167 1.14 10.88 0.89
C TYR A 167 0.79 10.68 -0.58
N SER A 168 1.80 10.29 -1.35
CA SER A 168 1.65 9.92 -2.76
C SER A 168 2.63 8.81 -3.10
N GLY A 169 2.30 8.00 -4.08
CA GLY A 169 3.14 6.92 -4.53
C GLY A 169 2.85 6.50 -5.95
N VAL A 170 3.71 5.61 -6.43
CA VAL A 170 3.60 4.98 -7.74
C VAL A 170 3.54 3.48 -7.55
N LEU A 171 2.57 2.85 -8.20
CA LEU A 171 2.47 1.41 -8.31
C LEU A 171 2.84 1.02 -9.73
N ASN A 172 3.88 0.20 -9.87
CA ASN A 172 4.32 -0.32 -11.15
C ASN A 172 4.15 -1.84 -11.19
N VAL A 173 3.48 -2.32 -12.23
CA VAL A 173 3.38 -3.75 -12.52
C VAL A 173 3.92 -4.00 -13.91
N THR A 174 4.99 -4.79 -13.97
CA THR A 174 5.55 -5.26 -15.23
C THR A 174 4.92 -6.59 -15.59
N ALA A 175 4.41 -6.70 -16.81
CA ALA A 175 4.05 -8.01 -17.34
C ALA A 175 5.32 -8.87 -17.43
N VAL A 176 5.25 -10.12 -16.98
CA VAL A 176 6.34 -11.07 -17.24
C VAL A 176 6.26 -11.44 -18.73
N PRO A 177 7.34 -11.30 -19.51
CA PRO A 177 7.36 -11.78 -20.88
C PRO A 177 6.98 -13.26 -20.89
N GLU A 178 5.87 -13.58 -21.57
CA GLU A 178 5.34 -14.93 -21.54
C GLU A 178 6.40 -15.94 -22.06
N PRO A 179 6.45 -17.16 -21.50
CA PRO A 179 7.25 -18.25 -22.06
C PRO A 179 6.94 -18.51 -23.55
N SER A 180 5.72 -18.15 -24.00
CA SER A 180 5.28 -18.22 -25.39
C SER A 180 6.09 -17.31 -26.32
N THR A 181 6.65 -16.20 -25.84
CA THR A 181 7.52 -15.33 -26.65
C THR A 181 8.84 -16.02 -26.95
N TYR A 182 9.41 -16.72 -25.97
CA TYR A 182 10.57 -17.57 -26.19
C TYR A 182 10.23 -18.81 -27.03
N GLY A 183 9.03 -19.37 -26.86
CA GLY A 183 8.50 -20.44 -27.69
C GLY A 183 8.32 -20.01 -29.16
N MET A 184 7.80 -18.82 -29.41
CA MET A 184 7.63 -18.24 -30.75
C MET A 184 8.96 -17.80 -31.36
N LEU A 185 9.91 -17.33 -30.55
CA LEU A 185 11.27 -17.07 -30.99
C LEU A 185 11.97 -18.37 -31.39
N LEU A 186 11.88 -19.41 -30.54
CA LEU A 186 12.43 -20.73 -30.83
C LEU A 186 11.76 -21.38 -32.04
N SER A 187 10.44 -21.27 -32.19
CA SER A 187 9.73 -21.79 -33.35
C SER A 187 10.11 -21.02 -34.63
N GLY A 188 10.26 -19.69 -34.55
CA GLY A 188 10.79 -18.87 -35.63
C GLY A 188 12.22 -19.28 -36.00
N MET A 189 13.09 -19.50 -35.03
CA MET A 189 14.46 -19.97 -35.26
C MET A 189 14.50 -21.39 -35.85
N ALA A 190 13.63 -22.29 -35.39
CA ALA A 190 13.52 -23.64 -35.92
C ALA A 190 13.09 -23.63 -37.40
N LEU A 191 12.13 -22.78 -37.77
CA LEU A 191 11.69 -22.60 -39.16
C LEU A 191 12.81 -22.05 -40.05
N VAL A 192 13.53 -21.02 -39.59
CA VAL A 192 14.67 -20.43 -40.32
C VAL A 192 15.80 -21.44 -40.49
N GLY A 193 16.16 -22.17 -39.42
CA GLY A 193 17.16 -23.23 -39.46
C GLY A 193 16.79 -24.37 -40.42
N PHE A 194 15.51 -24.75 -40.44
CA PHE A 194 14.99 -25.76 -41.36
C PHE A 194 15.06 -25.31 -42.83
N MET A 195 14.67 -24.06 -43.14
CA MET A 195 14.78 -23.51 -44.50
C MET A 195 16.24 -23.37 -44.96
N ALA A 196 17.15 -22.95 -44.08
CA ALA A 196 18.58 -22.85 -44.39
C ALA A 196 19.18 -24.22 -44.72
N ARG A 197 18.75 -25.29 -44.04
CA ARG A 197 19.17 -26.67 -44.35
C ARG A 197 18.72 -27.11 -45.74
N ARG A 198 17.51 -26.76 -46.18
CA ARG A 198 16.99 -27.13 -47.52
C ARG A 198 17.73 -26.48 -48.70
N ARG A 199 18.49 -25.41 -48.48
CA ARG A 199 19.30 -24.76 -49.53
C ARG A 199 20.69 -25.37 -49.72
N LYS A 200 21.14 -26.18 -48.76
CA LYS A 200 22.48 -26.79 -48.76
C LYS A 200 22.48 -28.23 -49.29
N VAL A 201 21.30 -28.79 -49.54
CA VAL A 201 21.06 -30.08 -50.22
C VAL A 201 20.49 -29.77 -51.59
#